data_AF-A0A256Z8C4-F1
#
_entry.id   AF-A0A256Z8C4-F1
#
_cell.length_a   1.000
_cell.length_b   1.000
_cell.length_c   1.000
_cell.angle_alpha   90.00
_cell.angle_beta   90.00
_cell.angle_gamma   90.00
#
_symmetry.space_group_name_H-M   'P 1'
#
loop_
_entity.id
_entity.type
_entity.pdbx_description
1 polymer ?
#
loop_
_entity_poly.entity_id
_entity_poly.type
_entity_poly.pdbx_seq_one_letter_code
_entity_poly.pdbx_strand_id
1 'polypeptide(L)' 'MSKPKRKCLLAVRVRGVISASKDVRATLKMLNMKRNNHAVLIDDRPAYLGMLKEV' A
#
# COMPACT_ATOMS: atom_id res chain seq x y z
N MET A 1 12.80 -24.54 -8.56
CA MET A 1 11.50 -23.86 -8.80
C MET A 1 11.75 -22.38 -9.02
N SER A 2 11.66 -21.92 -10.28
CA SER A 2 11.81 -20.51 -10.65
C SER A 2 10.70 -19.68 -10.01
N LYS A 3 11.01 -18.77 -9.09
CA LYS A 3 10.02 -17.84 -8.55
C LYS A 3 9.60 -16.91 -9.70
N PRO A 4 8.29 -16.71 -9.96
CA PRO A 4 7.87 -15.76 -10.98
C PRO A 4 8.47 -14.39 -10.66
N LYS A 5 9.10 -13.75 -11.65
CA LYS A 5 9.63 -12.38 -11.52
C LYS A 5 8.47 -11.44 -11.20
N ARG A 6 8.33 -11.08 -9.93
CA ARG A 6 7.37 -10.08 -9.46
C ARG A 6 8.00 -8.70 -9.56
N LYS A 7 7.24 -7.72 -10.05
CA LYS A 7 7.70 -6.33 -10.03
C LYS A 7 7.69 -5.83 -8.58
N CYS A 8 8.75 -5.13 -8.19
CA CYS A 8 8.81 -4.45 -6.91
C CYS A 8 8.32 -3.01 -7.10
N LEU A 9 7.30 -2.62 -6.34
CA LEU A 9 6.69 -1.31 -6.36
C LEU A 9 7.03 -0.58 -5.07
N LEU A 10 7.36 0.71 -5.17
CA LEU A 10 7.51 1.61 -4.04
C LEU A 10 6.24 2.45 -3.90
N ALA A 11 5.49 2.24 -2.83
CA ALA A 11 4.29 3.02 -2.53
C ALA A 11 4.61 4.06 -1.45
N VAL A 12 4.35 5.35 -1.75
CA VAL A 12 4.67 6.48 -0.87
C VAL A 12 3.39 7.17 -0.43
N ARG A 13 3.23 7.34 0.89
CA ARG A 13 2.09 8.06 1.44
C ARG A 13 2.35 9.57 1.42
N VAL A 14 1.62 10.29 0.56
CA VAL A 14 1.74 11.75 0.38
C VAL A 14 0.73 12.53 1.24
N ARG A 15 -0.46 11.97 1.50
CA ARG A 15 -1.57 12.66 2.21
C ARG A 15 -1.83 12.11 3.61
N GLY A 16 -2.28 13.01 4.49
CA GLY A 16 -2.74 12.68 5.85
C GLY A 16 -4.04 11.86 5.87
N VAL A 17 -4.39 11.31 7.03
CA VAL A 17 -5.58 10.43 7.22
C VAL A 17 -6.85 11.17 7.63
N ILE A 18 -6.80 12.50 7.75
CA ILE A 18 -7.92 13.31 8.28
C ILE A 18 -9.17 13.16 7.40
N SER A 19 -9.01 13.12 6.08
CA SER A 19 -10.11 12.96 5.11
C SER A 19 -10.33 11.52 4.64
N ALA A 20 -9.57 10.54 5.16
CA ALA A 20 -9.64 9.16 4.68
C ALA A 20 -10.86 8.43 5.26
N SER A 21 -11.48 7.52 4.50
CA SER A 21 -12.52 6.61 5.02
C SER A 21 -11.95 5.65 6.08
N LYS A 22 -12.83 5.03 6.88
CA LYS A 22 -12.44 3.97 7.83
C LYS A 22 -11.71 2.83 7.12
N ASP A 23 -12.17 2.46 5.92
CA ASP A 23 -11.60 1.37 5.13
C ASP A 23 -10.20 1.72 4.62
N VAL A 24 -10.03 2.93 4.07
CA VAL A 24 -8.72 3.45 3.66
C VAL A 24 -7.73 3.48 4.83
N ARG A 25 -8.16 3.88 6.03
CA ARG A 25 -7.32 3.83 7.24
C ARG A 25 -6.95 2.40 7.62
N ALA A 26 -7.87 1.45 7.47
CA ALA A 26 -7.59 0.04 7.71
C ALA A 26 -6.56 -0.50 6.70
N THR A 27 -6.73 -0.21 5.41
CA THR A 27 -5.80 -0.59 4.34
C THR A 27 -4.41 0.01 4.54
N LEU A 28 -4.31 1.30 4.85
CA LEU A 28 -3.04 1.94 5.18
C LEU A 28 -2.36 1.29 6.41
N LYS A 29 -3.14 0.86 7.40
CA LYS A 29 -2.61 0.12 8.56
C LYS A 29 -2.13 -1.28 8.18
N MET A 30 -2.84 -1.99 7.31
CA MET A 30 -2.43 -3.31 6.77
C MET A 30 -1.14 -3.21 5.95
N LEU A 31 -0.99 -2.15 5.14
CA LEU A 31 0.23 -1.84 4.40
C LEU A 31 1.36 -1.27 5.27
N ASN A 32 1.16 -1.19 6.60
CA ASN A 32 2.12 -0.65 7.57
C ASN A 32 2.49 0.85 7.34
N MET A 33 1.62 1.63 6.73
CA MET A 33 1.78 3.07 6.45
C MET A 33 1.14 3.94 7.54
N LYS A 34 1.68 3.88 8.76
CA LYS A 34 1.12 4.56 9.94
C LYS A 34 1.34 6.07 9.95
N ARG A 35 2.48 6.54 9.45
CA ARG A 35 2.89 7.96 9.45
C ARG A 35 2.78 8.58 8.06
N ASN A 36 2.67 9.91 8.00
CA ASN A 36 2.76 10.66 6.74
C ASN A 36 4.19 10.60 6.19
N ASN A 37 4.36 10.74 4.87
CA ASN A 37 5.67 10.72 4.19
C ASN A 37 6.47 9.42 4.43
N HIS A 38 5.77 8.30 4.62
CA HIS A 38 6.37 6.98 4.76
C HIS A 38 6.22 6.18 3.46
N ALA A 39 7.23 5.40 3.13
CA ALA A 39 7.26 4.56 1.92
C ALA A 39 7.34 3.08 2.30
N VAL A 40 6.70 2.21 1.51
CA VAL A 40 6.73 0.75 1.69
C VAL A 40 7.00 0.10 0.35
N LEU A 41 7.87 -0.90 0.35
CA LEU A 41 8.14 -1.77 -0.80
C LEU A 41 7.15 -2.93 -0.81
N ILE A 42 6.42 -3.09 -1.91
CA ILE A 42 5.45 -4.16 -2.11
C ILE A 42 5.67 -4.85 -3.45
N ASP A 43 5.14 -6.06 -3.62
CA ASP A 43 5.14 -6.75 -4.92
C ASP A 43 3.85 -6.49 -5.70
N ASP A 44 3.85 -6.84 -6.99
CA ASP A 44 2.71 -6.68 -7.91
C ASP A 44 1.64 -7.77 -7.76
N ARG A 45 1.50 -8.38 -6.58
CA ARG A 45 0.42 -9.34 -6.33
C ARG A 45 -0.94 -8.65 -6.48
N PRO A 46 -1.94 -9.32 -7.06
CA PRO A 46 -3.26 -8.74 -7.30
C PRO A 46 -3.93 -8.22 -6.03
N ALA A 47 -3.66 -8.85 -4.87
CA ALA A 47 -4.13 -8.38 -3.57
C ALA A 47 -3.58 -6.97 -3.21
N TYR A 48 -2.29 -6.73 -3.39
CA TYR A 48 -1.70 -5.41 -3.11
C TYR A 48 -2.07 -4.37 -4.14
N LEU A 49 -2.19 -4.75 -5.41
CA LEU A 49 -2.69 -3.85 -6.45
C LEU A 49 -4.14 -3.43 -6.16
N GLY A 50 -4.98 -4.33 -5.65
CA GLY A 50 -6.32 -3.99 -5.17
C GLY A 50 -6.28 -2.99 -4.01
N MET A 51 -5.47 -3.28 -2.98
CA MET A 51 -5.31 -2.38 -1.82
C MET A 51 -4.84 -0.98 -2.22
N LEU A 52 -3.94 -0.85 -3.20
CA LEU A 52 -3.47 0.44 -3.68
C LEU A 52 -4.52 1.22 -4.48
N LYS A 53 -5.50 0.55 -5.11
CA LYS A 53 -6.57 1.22 -5.87
C LYS A 53 -7.68 1.78 -4.98
N GLU A 54 -7.85 1.21 -3.79
CA GLU A 54 -8.86 1.64 -2.80
C GLU A 54 -8.45 2.91 -2.02
N VAL A 55 -7.16 3.26 -2.02
CA VAL A 55 -6.55 4.34 -1.20
C VAL A 55 -6.37 5.61 -2.02
#